data_AF-A0A256FHQ5-F1
#
_entry.id   AF-A0A256FHQ5-F1
#
_cell.length_a   1.000
_cell.length_b   1.000
_cell.length_c   1.000
_cell.angle_alpha   90.00
_cell.angle_beta   90.00
_cell.angle_gamma   90.00
#
_symmetry.space_group_name_H-M   'P 1'
#
loop_
_entity.id
_entity.type
_entity.pdbx_description
1 polymer ?
#
loop_
_entity_poly.entity_id
_entity_poly.type
_entity_poly.pdbx_seq_one_letter_code
_entity_poly.pdbx_strand_id
1 'polypeptide(L)'
;MQVSHKRILLNAAFCKHLKNKPVSDNGSEKNYNFVLRRDTLPEPFTSGSGPMISNLILDGGGRATGGIRINKDIVCPVVDIDTYKGLSCINIDTVTKHLDRQGYEGSLNGSFLFKCLSIFRSAEEKSTVIDRFSDEQEGRNKKTINSKTNVFENIDIGGLNVNGVKMIGLNEQISQYLYADAYCACLSRNEFKQHRLDTFRQNGNKDLEYFVTYDLHKLLIALDAVVQESGLWQSHLALSRPVVYSVKDSIQMVESSAKYFDSENAISAFLKIAFVKDTKFSHEDEYRILMASPSSLGKLAGQTQSHIFRDQRIADAIVSHGRGATSDQFSF
;
A
#
# COMPACT_ATOMS: atom_id res chain seq x y z
N MET A 1 17.35 6.80 48.26
CA MET A 1 18.01 6.41 46.99
C MET A 1 17.20 6.97 45.83
N GLN A 2 17.59 8.13 45.30
CA GLN A 2 16.99 8.75 44.11
C GLN A 2 17.74 8.27 42.88
N VAL A 3 17.08 7.56 41.97
CA VAL A 3 17.66 7.19 40.67
C VAL A 3 17.38 8.32 39.68
N SER A 4 18.39 9.16 39.48
CA SER A 4 18.40 10.23 38.49
C SER A 4 18.47 9.61 37.08
N HIS A 5 17.40 9.71 36.30
CA HIS A 5 17.40 9.39 34.88
C HIS A 5 17.62 10.68 34.07
N LYS A 6 18.83 10.88 33.55
CA LYS A 6 19.11 11.80 32.44
C LYS A 6 20.52 11.58 31.87
N ARG A 7 20.60 11.12 30.62
CA ARG A 7 21.28 11.79 29.49
C ARG A 7 21.29 10.87 28.26
N ILE A 8 20.50 11.25 27.26
CA ILE A 8 20.62 10.75 25.89
C ILE A 8 21.80 11.49 25.25
N LEU A 9 22.87 10.77 24.95
CA LEU A 9 23.93 11.23 24.04
C LEU A 9 23.48 10.87 22.61
N LEU A 10 22.73 11.76 21.97
CA LEU A 10 22.53 11.74 20.52
C LEU A 10 23.70 12.49 19.88
N ASN A 11 24.42 11.81 18.98
CA ASN A 11 25.57 12.36 18.28
C ASN A 11 25.19 13.69 17.59
N ALA A 12 25.97 14.75 17.83
CA ALA A 12 25.59 16.15 17.56
C ALA A 12 25.31 16.49 16.08
N ALA A 13 25.69 15.63 15.14
CA ALA A 13 25.35 15.78 13.72
C ALA A 13 23.91 15.34 13.38
N PHE A 14 23.31 14.47 14.18
CA PHE A 14 21.98 13.86 13.91
C PHE A 14 20.82 14.69 14.47
N CYS A 15 21.07 15.48 15.53
CA CYS A 15 20.04 16.29 16.21
C CYS A 15 19.46 17.44 15.38
N LYS A 16 20.10 17.83 14.27
CA LYS A 16 19.61 18.95 13.44
C LYS A 16 18.39 18.58 12.57
N HIS A 17 18.09 17.29 12.42
CA HIS A 17 17.02 16.80 11.54
C HIS A 17 15.87 16.08 12.27
N LEU A 18 15.95 15.89 13.59
CA LEU A 18 14.84 15.41 14.41
C LEU A 18 13.85 16.54 14.67
N LYS A 19 12.80 16.64 13.84
CA LYS A 19 11.63 17.48 14.19
C LYS A 19 10.84 16.76 15.29
N ASN A 20 11.11 17.12 16.55
CA ASN A 20 10.16 16.90 17.64
C ASN A 20 8.92 17.76 17.37
N LYS A 21 7.92 17.23 16.66
CA LYS A 21 6.59 17.84 16.66
C LYS A 21 5.75 17.09 17.70
N PRO A 22 5.39 17.71 18.84
CA PRO A 22 4.27 17.20 19.62
C PRO A 22 3.03 17.17 18.71
N VAL A 23 2.36 16.03 18.63
CA VAL A 23 1.05 15.94 17.99
C VAL A 23 0.03 16.43 19.02
N SER A 24 -0.49 17.63 18.78
CA SER A 24 -1.60 18.35 19.45
C SER A 24 -1.67 18.32 20.98
N ASP A 25 -1.43 19.49 21.59
CA ASP A 25 -1.92 19.81 22.94
C ASP A 25 -3.45 19.97 22.90
N ASN A 26 -4.16 18.91 23.26
CA ASN A 26 -5.47 19.00 23.87
C ASN A 26 -5.57 17.92 24.94
N GLY A 27 -5.17 18.28 26.16
CA GLY A 27 -5.51 17.59 27.41
C GLY A 27 -5.37 16.07 27.40
N SER A 28 -4.19 15.60 27.81
CA SER A 28 -3.73 14.20 27.97
C SER A 28 -3.07 13.59 26.73
N GLU A 29 -1.93 12.91 26.98
CA GLU A 29 -1.10 12.12 26.07
C GLU A 29 0.06 12.84 25.36
N LYS A 30 1.29 12.42 25.69
CA LYS A 30 2.50 12.68 24.89
C LYS A 30 2.97 11.35 24.31
N ASN A 31 2.61 11.07 23.07
CA ASN A 31 3.18 9.97 22.29
C ASN A 31 4.51 10.42 21.67
N TYR A 32 5.62 9.80 22.08
CA TYR A 32 6.94 10.06 21.51
C TYR A 32 7.20 9.10 20.34
N ASN A 33 6.79 9.50 19.14
CA ASN A 33 7.14 8.78 17.91
C ASN A 33 8.45 9.33 17.33
N PHE A 34 9.53 8.56 17.38
CA PHE A 34 10.75 8.88 16.63
C PHE A 34 10.58 8.42 15.18
N VAL A 35 10.31 9.37 14.27
CA VAL A 35 10.19 9.11 12.84
C VAL A 35 11.48 9.51 12.13
N LEU A 36 12.22 8.52 11.63
CA LEU A 36 13.31 8.78 10.69
C LEU A 36 12.75 8.81 9.26
N ARG A 37 12.95 9.93 8.54
CA ARG A 37 12.55 10.11 7.14
C ARG A 37 13.77 10.05 6.22
N ARG A 38 13.71 9.24 5.16
CA ARG A 38 14.85 9.01 4.26
C ARG A 38 15.19 10.21 3.39
N ASP A 39 14.24 11.09 3.13
CA ASP A 39 14.37 12.40 2.48
C ASP A 39 15.29 13.39 3.24
N THR A 40 15.80 13.00 4.42
CA THR A 40 16.88 13.70 5.15
C THR A 40 18.22 12.94 5.18
N LEU A 41 18.31 11.79 4.50
CA LEU A 41 19.51 10.95 4.46
C LEU A 41 20.09 10.95 3.03
N PRO A 42 21.38 11.26 2.84
CA PRO A 42 21.99 11.23 1.52
C PRO A 42 22.04 9.80 0.93
N GLU A 43 22.11 9.75 -0.41
CA GLU A 43 22.19 8.59 -1.33
C GLU A 43 23.26 7.52 -0.96
N PRO A 44 23.22 6.31 -1.57
CA PRO A 44 23.37 5.04 -0.86
C PRO A 44 24.74 4.87 -0.21
N PHE A 45 24.71 4.62 1.10
CA PHE A 45 25.88 4.30 1.90
C PHE A 45 26.43 2.93 1.51
N THR A 46 27.74 2.91 1.24
CA THR A 46 28.53 1.68 1.18
C THR A 46 28.41 0.94 2.52
N SER A 47 28.37 -0.39 2.44
CA SER A 47 28.21 -1.30 3.58
C SER A 47 29.08 -0.88 4.77
N GLY A 48 28.44 -0.39 5.84
CA GLY A 48 29.10 -0.02 7.10
C GLY A 48 28.86 1.42 7.59
N SER A 49 28.16 2.28 6.84
CA SER A 49 27.98 3.69 7.20
C SER A 49 26.51 4.16 7.22
N GLY A 50 25.58 3.26 7.55
CA GLY A 50 24.19 3.63 7.80
C GLY A 50 24.03 4.48 9.07
N PRO A 51 22.92 5.21 9.22
CA PRO A 51 22.61 5.88 10.48
C PRO A 51 22.57 4.87 11.64
N MET A 52 23.09 5.27 12.80
CA MET A 52 23.21 4.42 13.98
C MET A 52 22.41 4.99 15.15
N ILE A 53 21.55 4.16 15.75
CA ILE A 53 20.93 4.41 17.05
C ILE A 53 21.63 3.53 18.07
N SER A 54 22.12 4.12 19.14
CA SER A 54 22.79 3.33 20.18
C SER A 54 22.52 3.76 21.61
N ASN A 55 22.67 2.80 22.53
CA ASN A 55 22.62 2.99 23.98
C ASN A 55 21.34 3.70 24.45
N LEU A 56 20.19 3.27 23.92
CA LEU A 56 18.88 3.87 24.19
C LEU A 56 18.00 2.89 24.98
N ILE A 57 17.29 3.37 25.98
CA ILE A 57 16.21 2.63 26.65
C ILE A 57 14.88 3.31 26.30
N LEU A 58 13.99 2.56 25.68
CA LEU A 58 12.61 2.93 25.43
C LEU A 58 11.72 2.08 26.36
N ASP A 59 10.93 2.73 27.20
CA ASP A 59 9.96 2.09 28.07
C ASP A 59 8.57 2.60 27.72
N GLY A 60 7.71 1.70 27.26
CA GLY A 60 6.35 2.01 26.84
C GLY A 60 5.36 2.22 27.98
N GLY A 61 5.74 1.94 29.24
CA GLY A 61 4.90 2.15 30.42
C GLY A 61 3.52 1.48 30.35
N GLY A 62 3.36 0.43 29.52
CA GLY A 62 2.10 -0.28 29.29
C GLY A 62 1.09 0.42 28.38
N ARG A 63 1.44 1.54 27.73
CA ARG A 63 0.51 2.31 26.86
C ARG A 63 1.09 2.66 25.48
N ALA A 64 2.41 2.71 25.31
CA ALA A 64 3.00 3.00 24.01
C ALA A 64 2.96 1.77 23.10
N THR A 65 2.44 1.95 21.88
CA THR A 65 2.26 0.85 20.91
C THR A 65 3.49 0.61 20.03
N GLY A 66 4.40 1.59 19.91
CA GLY A 66 5.52 1.57 18.97
C GLY A 66 6.83 2.15 19.51
N GLY A 67 7.96 1.63 19.04
CA GLY A 67 9.32 2.14 19.33
C GLY A 67 9.90 2.93 18.17
N ILE A 68 10.67 2.27 17.31
CA ILE A 68 11.34 2.88 16.15
C ILE A 68 10.49 2.68 14.90
N ARG A 69 10.30 3.75 14.12
CA ARG A 69 9.65 3.67 12.80
C ARG A 69 10.63 3.96 11.67
N ILE A 70 10.71 3.05 10.70
CA ILE A 70 11.50 3.17 9.47
C ILE A 70 10.53 3.25 8.29
N ASN A 71 10.67 4.26 7.43
CA ASN A 71 9.90 4.36 6.19
C ASN A 71 10.84 4.20 4.99
N LYS A 72 10.50 3.35 4.04
CA LYS A 72 11.34 3.04 2.88
C LYS A 72 10.49 2.87 1.62
N ASP A 73 10.80 3.65 0.59
CA ASP A 73 10.28 3.40 -0.74
C ASP A 73 11.02 2.22 -1.37
N ILE A 74 10.26 1.30 -1.98
CA ILE A 74 10.83 0.18 -2.71
C ILE A 74 11.43 0.70 -4.01
N VAL A 75 12.66 0.27 -4.28
CA VAL A 75 13.34 0.54 -5.55
C VAL A 75 13.46 -0.78 -6.30
N CYS A 76 12.52 -1.03 -7.21
CA CYS A 76 12.62 -2.19 -8.09
C CYS A 76 13.78 -2.01 -9.08
N PRO A 77 14.50 -3.09 -9.43
CA PRO A 77 15.43 -3.07 -10.56
C PRO A 77 14.65 -2.85 -11.87
N VAL A 78 15.37 -2.48 -12.93
CA VAL A 78 14.80 -2.52 -14.28
C VAL A 78 14.42 -3.97 -14.60
N VAL A 79 13.19 -4.17 -15.04
CA VAL A 79 12.66 -5.48 -15.43
C VAL A 79 12.57 -5.52 -16.95
N ASP A 80 13.08 -6.57 -17.57
CA ASP A 80 12.90 -6.79 -19.00
C ASP A 80 11.43 -7.08 -19.34
N ILE A 81 11.06 -6.90 -20.60
CA ILE A 81 9.66 -6.98 -21.04
C ILE A 81 9.06 -8.38 -20.81
N ASP A 82 9.83 -9.45 -21.00
CA ASP A 82 9.33 -10.82 -20.88
C ASP A 82 9.10 -11.18 -19.41
N THR A 83 10.04 -10.83 -18.54
CA THR A 83 9.85 -10.95 -17.08
C THR A 83 8.64 -10.13 -16.63
N TYR A 84 8.50 -8.88 -17.10
CA TYR A 84 7.37 -8.02 -16.75
C TYR A 84 6.02 -8.65 -17.15
N LYS A 85 5.92 -9.17 -18.37
CA LYS A 85 4.73 -9.90 -18.85
C LYS A 85 4.44 -11.12 -17.98
N GLY A 86 5.47 -11.85 -17.58
CA GLY A 86 5.38 -12.98 -16.65
C GLY A 86 4.91 -12.62 -15.24
N LEU A 87 4.94 -11.34 -14.84
CA LEU A 87 4.35 -10.90 -13.58
C LEU A 87 2.82 -10.82 -13.61
N SER A 88 2.20 -10.75 -14.80
CA SER A 88 0.75 -10.76 -14.94
C SER A 88 0.17 -12.15 -14.71
N CYS A 89 -1.06 -12.22 -14.23
CA CYS A 89 -1.79 -13.47 -14.00
C CYS A 89 -3.23 -13.28 -14.47
N ILE A 90 -3.45 -13.54 -15.76
CA ILE A 90 -4.76 -13.48 -16.41
C ILE A 90 -5.34 -14.89 -16.36
N ASN A 91 -6.23 -15.12 -15.41
CA ASN A 91 -6.88 -16.42 -15.18
C ASN A 91 -8.41 -16.33 -15.14
N ILE A 92 -8.96 -15.22 -15.63
CA ILE A 92 -10.39 -14.93 -15.72
C ILE A 92 -10.66 -14.26 -17.06
N ASP A 93 -11.89 -14.41 -17.57
CA ASP A 93 -12.28 -13.87 -18.87
C ASP A 93 -12.91 -12.47 -18.77
N THR A 94 -13.58 -12.18 -17.66
CA THR A 94 -14.34 -10.96 -17.47
C THR A 94 -14.05 -10.28 -16.14
N VAL A 95 -14.26 -8.97 -16.12
CA VAL A 95 -14.12 -8.11 -14.92
C VAL A 95 -15.24 -7.09 -14.89
N THR A 96 -15.76 -6.79 -13.71
CA THR A 96 -16.88 -5.86 -13.53
C THR A 96 -16.47 -4.63 -12.72
N LYS A 97 -16.83 -3.44 -13.20
CA LYS A 97 -16.86 -2.22 -12.41
C LYS A 97 -18.25 -2.00 -11.85
N HIS A 98 -18.34 -1.73 -10.55
CA HIS A 98 -19.52 -1.19 -9.90
C HIS A 98 -19.36 0.32 -9.77
N LEU A 99 -20.38 1.07 -10.18
CA LEU A 99 -20.27 2.50 -10.45
C LEU A 99 -21.51 3.25 -9.94
N ASP A 100 -21.30 4.53 -9.65
CA ASP A 100 -22.36 5.52 -9.59
C ASP A 100 -22.83 5.87 -11.02
N ARG A 101 -23.82 6.75 -11.13
CA ARG A 101 -24.37 7.15 -12.44
C ARG A 101 -23.34 7.83 -13.34
N GLN A 102 -22.53 8.72 -12.77
CA GLN A 102 -21.53 9.48 -13.54
C GLN A 102 -20.44 8.56 -14.09
N GLY A 103 -19.92 7.65 -13.26
CA GLY A 103 -18.94 6.66 -13.67
C GLY A 103 -19.49 5.70 -14.73
N TYR A 104 -20.77 5.33 -14.64
CA TYR A 104 -21.45 4.51 -15.64
C TYR A 104 -21.51 5.21 -17.00
N GLU A 105 -22.05 6.43 -17.06
CA GLU A 105 -22.14 7.21 -18.29
C GLU A 105 -20.75 7.48 -18.88
N GLY A 106 -19.75 7.74 -18.04
CA GLY A 106 -18.36 7.88 -18.49
C GLY A 106 -17.79 6.59 -19.09
N SER A 107 -18.06 5.44 -18.46
CA SER A 107 -17.55 4.14 -18.90
C SER A 107 -18.13 3.72 -20.25
N LEU A 108 -19.42 3.99 -20.49
CA LEU A 108 -20.07 3.74 -21.79
C LEU A 108 -19.46 4.60 -22.92
N ASN A 109 -18.89 5.75 -22.58
CA ASN A 109 -18.16 6.62 -23.50
C ASN A 109 -16.63 6.35 -23.49
N GLY A 110 -16.22 5.14 -23.09
CA GLY A 110 -14.83 4.71 -23.16
C GLY A 110 -13.91 5.26 -22.06
N SER A 111 -14.46 5.87 -21.01
CA SER A 111 -13.65 6.38 -19.90
C SER A 111 -13.15 5.25 -19.00
N PHE A 112 -11.84 5.23 -18.72
CA PHE A 112 -11.23 4.29 -17.80
C PHE A 112 -10.25 5.01 -16.85
N LEU A 113 -10.66 5.12 -15.59
CA LEU A 113 -9.92 5.79 -14.53
C LEU A 113 -8.87 4.87 -13.89
N PHE A 114 -7.65 5.38 -13.78
CA PHE A 114 -6.58 4.87 -12.94
C PHE A 114 -6.27 5.87 -11.82
N LYS A 115 -6.20 5.39 -10.58
CA LYS A 115 -5.79 6.18 -9.41
C LYS A 115 -4.48 5.63 -8.86
N CYS A 116 -3.68 6.47 -8.21
CA CYS A 116 -2.50 5.98 -7.51
C CYS A 116 -2.90 5.04 -6.36
N LEU A 117 -2.17 3.95 -6.13
CA LEU A 117 -2.45 2.97 -5.05
C LEU A 117 -2.63 3.67 -3.68
N SER A 118 -1.75 4.59 -3.34
CA SER A 118 -1.83 5.37 -2.10
C SER A 118 -3.06 6.25 -1.95
N ILE A 119 -3.81 6.55 -3.02
CA ILE A 119 -5.08 7.30 -2.95
C ILE A 119 -6.20 6.46 -2.35
N PHE A 120 -6.14 5.13 -2.48
CA PHE A 120 -7.13 4.23 -1.86
C PHE A 120 -6.94 4.08 -0.35
N ARG A 121 -5.85 4.63 0.20
CA ARG A 121 -5.62 4.70 1.63
C ARG A 121 -6.48 5.80 2.24
N SER A 122 -7.37 5.46 3.16
CA SER A 122 -8.10 6.48 3.93
C SER A 122 -7.14 7.41 4.67
N ALA A 123 -7.47 8.71 4.69
CA ALA A 123 -6.72 9.71 5.43
C ALA A 123 -7.04 9.73 6.94
N GLU A 124 -8.10 9.02 7.37
CA GLU A 124 -8.60 9.04 8.75
C GLU A 124 -8.61 7.65 9.37
N GLU A 125 -7.87 7.48 10.48
CA GLU A 125 -7.91 6.36 11.45
C GLU A 125 -9.29 6.21 12.15
N LYS A 126 -10.37 6.78 11.60
CA LYS A 126 -11.67 6.94 12.28
C LYS A 126 -12.88 6.35 11.55
N SER A 127 -12.70 5.65 10.43
CA SER A 127 -13.82 4.96 9.79
C SER A 127 -13.98 3.57 10.39
N THR A 128 -14.94 3.39 11.31
CA THR A 128 -15.45 2.06 11.69
C THR A 128 -16.22 1.38 10.56
N VAL A 129 -16.40 2.05 9.43
CA VAL A 129 -17.04 1.52 8.22
C VAL A 129 -15.96 1.02 7.27
N ILE A 130 -16.00 -0.28 6.97
CA ILE A 130 -15.17 -0.91 5.96
C ILE A 130 -15.76 -0.53 4.60
N ASP A 131 -15.32 0.60 4.04
CA ASP A 131 -15.56 1.00 2.64
C ASP A 131 -14.38 0.49 1.77
N ARG A 132 -14.62 0.22 0.49
CA ARG A 132 -13.63 0.03 -0.58
C ARG A 132 -12.48 1.05 -0.56
N PHE A 133 -12.72 2.28 -0.07
CA PHE A 133 -11.71 3.34 0.07
C PHE A 133 -11.15 3.51 1.50
N SER A 134 -11.36 2.52 2.39
CA SER A 134 -10.92 2.56 3.78
C SER A 134 -9.72 1.66 4.10
N ASP A 135 -9.04 1.13 3.09
CA ASP A 135 -7.88 0.26 3.29
C ASP A 135 -6.64 1.08 3.64
N GLU A 136 -6.40 1.21 4.95
CA GLU A 136 -5.22 1.85 5.51
C GLU A 136 -3.90 1.22 5.04
N GLN A 137 -3.91 -0.01 4.50
CA GLN A 137 -2.71 -0.72 4.05
C GLN A 137 -2.43 -0.54 2.55
N GLU A 138 -3.22 0.23 1.81
CA GLU A 138 -2.97 0.49 0.39
C GLU A 138 -1.68 1.27 0.16
N GLY A 139 -0.94 0.86 -0.87
CA GLY A 139 0.36 1.43 -1.21
C GLY A 139 1.46 1.20 -0.16
N ARG A 140 1.22 0.33 0.85
CA ARG A 140 2.23 -0.02 1.86
C ARG A 140 2.21 -1.48 2.30
N ASN A 141 3.31 -1.90 2.92
CA ASN A 141 3.45 -3.15 3.67
C ASN A 141 4.24 -2.86 4.95
N LYS A 142 3.79 -3.36 6.09
CA LYS A 142 4.46 -3.18 7.37
C LYS A 142 5.12 -4.48 7.85
N LYS A 143 6.37 -4.36 8.27
CA LYS A 143 7.12 -5.40 8.97
C LYS A 143 7.41 -4.92 10.39
N THR A 144 6.95 -5.66 11.39
CA THR A 144 7.26 -5.42 12.80
C THR A 144 8.33 -6.40 13.25
N ILE A 145 9.41 -5.89 13.82
CA ILE A 145 10.56 -6.65 14.28
C ILE A 145 10.66 -6.44 15.79
N ASN A 146 10.55 -7.55 16.52
CA ASN A 146 10.60 -7.59 17.97
C ASN A 146 11.77 -8.47 18.42
N SER A 147 12.56 -8.00 19.38
CA SER A 147 13.57 -8.78 20.09
C SER A 147 12.91 -9.64 21.15
N LYS A 148 13.28 -10.93 21.19
CA LYS A 148 12.82 -11.88 22.22
C LYS A 148 13.19 -11.45 23.64
N THR A 149 14.27 -10.70 23.81
CA THR A 149 14.78 -10.26 25.12
C THR A 149 14.46 -8.80 25.42
N ASN A 150 13.76 -8.11 24.52
CA ASN A 150 13.59 -6.65 24.54
C ASN A 150 14.90 -5.87 24.38
N VAL A 151 15.99 -6.51 23.95
CA VAL A 151 17.30 -5.87 23.73
C VAL A 151 17.76 -6.14 22.30
N PHE A 152 18.18 -5.09 21.60
CA PHE A 152 18.89 -5.14 20.33
C PHE A 152 20.35 -4.76 20.59
N GLU A 153 21.23 -5.76 20.65
CA GLU A 153 22.66 -5.57 20.92
C GLU A 153 23.38 -5.02 19.69
N ASN A 154 23.10 -5.58 18.51
CA ASN A 154 23.60 -5.08 17.23
C ASN A 154 22.77 -5.67 16.10
N ILE A 155 21.87 -4.88 15.52
CA ILE A 155 21.03 -5.27 14.39
C ILE A 155 21.09 -4.20 13.30
N ASP A 156 21.13 -4.63 12.05
CA ASP A 156 20.98 -3.75 10.88
C ASP A 156 19.63 -4.05 10.24
N ILE A 157 18.75 -3.06 10.17
CA ILE A 157 17.39 -3.19 9.61
C ILE A 157 17.20 -2.10 8.57
N GLY A 158 17.12 -2.50 7.30
CA GLY A 158 16.84 -1.56 6.22
C GLY A 158 17.89 -0.45 6.07
N GLY A 159 19.14 -0.72 6.48
CA GLY A 159 20.24 0.25 6.49
C GLY A 159 20.33 1.10 7.76
N LEU A 160 19.48 0.86 8.76
CA LEU A 160 19.58 1.44 10.09
C LEU A 160 20.30 0.46 11.02
N ASN A 161 21.43 0.86 11.59
CA ASN A 161 22.08 0.08 12.64
C ASN A 161 21.49 0.47 14.02
N VAL A 162 21.04 -0.53 14.78
CA VAL A 162 20.52 -0.39 16.13
C VAL A 162 21.39 -1.21 17.07
N ASN A 163 22.04 -0.56 18.04
CA ASN A 163 23.06 -1.18 18.87
C ASN A 163 22.89 -0.83 20.36
N GLY A 164 22.85 -1.83 21.24
CA GLY A 164 22.64 -1.62 22.67
C GLY A 164 21.33 -0.89 23.00
N VAL A 165 20.26 -1.16 22.26
CA VAL A 165 18.95 -0.52 22.48
C VAL A 165 18.00 -1.48 23.20
N LYS A 166 17.41 -1.04 24.31
CA LYS A 166 16.42 -1.80 25.08
C LYS A 166 15.03 -1.21 24.89
N MET A 167 14.04 -2.04 24.58
CA MET A 167 12.67 -1.63 24.27
C MET A 167 11.65 -2.46 25.05
N ILE A 168 11.17 -1.93 26.18
CA ILE A 168 10.33 -2.67 27.13
C ILE A 168 8.87 -2.22 27.02
N GLY A 169 7.93 -3.16 27.08
CA GLY A 169 6.50 -2.84 27.17
C GLY A 169 5.92 -2.19 25.91
N LEU A 170 6.54 -2.44 24.75
CA LEU A 170 6.08 -2.00 23.42
C LEU A 170 5.53 -3.20 22.65
N ASN A 171 4.38 -3.04 22.00
CA ASN A 171 3.81 -4.06 21.12
C ASN A 171 4.61 -4.17 19.81
N GLU A 172 5.12 -3.05 19.33
CA GLU A 172 5.93 -2.96 18.12
C GLU A 172 7.25 -2.26 18.42
N GLN A 173 8.33 -3.02 18.55
CA GLN A 173 9.62 -2.42 18.89
C GLN A 173 10.23 -1.67 17.71
N ILE A 174 10.29 -2.32 16.54
CA ILE A 174 10.75 -1.68 15.30
C ILE A 174 9.72 -1.96 14.21
N SER A 175 9.14 -0.91 13.64
CA SER A 175 8.17 -1.00 12.53
C SER A 175 8.77 -0.42 11.26
N GLN A 176 9.01 -1.28 10.28
CA GLN A 176 9.47 -0.94 8.94
C GLN A 176 8.28 -0.89 7.98
N TYR A 177 8.02 0.28 7.41
CA TYR A 177 7.02 0.50 6.38
C TYR A 177 7.69 0.56 5.01
N LEU A 178 7.31 -0.35 4.14
CA LEU A 178 7.66 -0.35 2.73
C LEU A 178 6.54 0.34 1.95
N TYR A 179 6.91 1.24 1.05
CA TYR A 179 5.97 1.99 0.21
C TYR A 179 6.28 1.73 -1.25
N ALA A 180 5.21 1.60 -2.05
CA ALA A 180 5.31 1.54 -3.50
C ALA A 180 3.98 1.99 -4.10
N ASP A 181 4.06 2.71 -5.20
CA ASP A 181 2.90 3.27 -5.87
C ASP A 181 2.94 2.98 -7.38
N ALA A 182 1.74 2.81 -7.94
CA ALA A 182 1.48 2.65 -9.36
C ALA A 182 0.07 3.16 -9.67
N TYR A 183 -0.19 3.46 -10.94
CA TYR A 183 -1.54 3.73 -11.41
C TYR A 183 -2.32 2.42 -11.38
N CYS A 184 -3.43 2.39 -10.65
CA CYS A 184 -4.22 1.20 -10.38
C CYS A 184 -5.69 1.44 -10.75
N ALA A 185 -6.26 0.47 -11.44
CA ALA A 185 -7.69 0.32 -11.61
C ALA A 185 -8.14 -0.97 -10.91
N CYS A 186 -9.10 -0.81 -9.99
CA CYS A 186 -9.65 -1.88 -9.18
C CYS A 186 -10.99 -2.32 -9.79
N LEU A 187 -11.17 -3.61 -10.05
CA LEU A 187 -12.39 -4.20 -10.60
C LEU A 187 -12.79 -5.42 -9.76
N SER A 188 -14.04 -5.86 -9.85
CA SER A 188 -14.46 -7.17 -9.31
C SER A 188 -14.17 -8.26 -10.35
N ARG A 189 -13.81 -9.46 -9.90
CA ARG A 189 -13.60 -10.62 -10.79
C ARG A 189 -14.91 -11.11 -11.40
N ASN A 190 -14.84 -11.59 -12.64
CA ASN A 190 -15.96 -12.19 -13.37
C ASN A 190 -17.11 -11.23 -13.62
N GLU A 191 -18.19 -11.77 -14.19
CA GLU A 191 -19.42 -11.04 -14.52
C GLU A 191 -20.12 -10.44 -13.30
N PHE A 192 -21.04 -9.53 -13.59
CA PHE A 192 -21.90 -8.89 -12.59
C PHE A 192 -22.79 -9.92 -11.89
N LYS A 193 -22.88 -9.79 -10.56
CA LYS A 193 -23.83 -10.51 -9.73
C LYS A 193 -24.46 -9.54 -8.74
N GLN A 194 -25.79 -9.56 -8.66
CA GLN A 194 -26.55 -8.63 -7.80
C GLN A 194 -26.10 -8.69 -6.33
N HIS A 195 -25.91 -9.88 -5.77
CA HIS A 195 -25.48 -10.04 -4.37
C HIS A 195 -24.16 -9.33 -4.06
N ARG A 196 -23.25 -9.20 -5.04
CA ARG A 196 -21.98 -8.50 -4.85
C ARG A 196 -22.20 -6.99 -4.72
N LEU A 197 -23.08 -6.43 -5.56
CA LEU A 197 -23.48 -5.03 -5.45
C LEU A 197 -24.15 -4.75 -4.10
N ASP A 198 -25.02 -5.64 -3.64
CA ASP A 198 -25.68 -5.50 -2.34
C ASP A 198 -24.65 -5.57 -1.20
N THR A 199 -23.67 -6.46 -1.29
CA THR A 199 -22.55 -6.56 -0.34
C THR A 199 -21.75 -5.26 -0.30
N PHE A 200 -21.43 -4.65 -1.45
CA PHE A 200 -20.73 -3.36 -1.49
C PHE A 200 -21.53 -2.25 -0.81
N ARG A 201 -22.84 -2.17 -1.07
CA ARG A 201 -23.72 -1.17 -0.45
C ARG A 201 -23.81 -1.32 1.06
N GLN A 202 -23.87 -2.56 1.55
CA GLN A 202 -23.86 -2.87 2.98
C GLN A 202 -22.53 -2.45 3.64
N ASN A 203 -21.43 -2.48 2.89
CA ASN A 203 -20.09 -2.04 3.28
C ASN A 203 -19.82 -0.58 2.87
N GLY A 204 -20.80 0.32 3.07
CA GLY A 204 -20.61 1.77 2.96
C GLY A 204 -20.73 2.40 1.56
N ASN A 205 -20.77 1.61 0.48
CA ASN A 205 -20.81 2.11 -0.91
C ASN A 205 -22.25 2.26 -1.42
N LYS A 206 -23.06 3.08 -0.74
CA LYS A 206 -24.52 3.18 -0.95
C LYS A 206 -24.92 3.76 -2.33
N ASP A 207 -24.05 4.55 -2.93
CA ASP A 207 -24.22 5.25 -4.19
C ASP A 207 -23.99 4.38 -5.43
N LEU A 208 -23.40 3.19 -5.26
CA LEU A 208 -23.21 2.25 -6.37
C LEU A 208 -24.57 1.70 -6.82
N GLU A 209 -24.92 1.95 -8.07
CA GLU A 209 -26.18 1.49 -8.66
C GLU A 209 -26.02 0.79 -10.00
N TYR A 210 -24.90 1.05 -10.66
CA TYR A 210 -24.68 0.61 -12.03
C TYR A 210 -23.49 -0.34 -12.08
N PHE A 211 -23.44 -1.10 -13.16
CA PHE A 211 -22.29 -1.94 -13.46
C PHE A 211 -21.93 -1.89 -14.93
N VAL A 212 -20.65 -2.16 -15.19
CA VAL A 212 -20.09 -2.42 -16.52
C VAL A 212 -19.17 -3.62 -16.41
N THR A 213 -19.42 -4.64 -17.22
CA THR A 213 -18.60 -5.84 -17.33
C THR A 213 -17.83 -5.80 -18.64
N TYR A 214 -16.52 -5.99 -18.55
CA TYR A 214 -15.62 -6.01 -19.68
C TYR A 214 -15.16 -7.44 -19.98
N ASP A 215 -14.96 -7.73 -21.26
CA ASP A 215 -14.03 -8.78 -21.71
C ASP A 215 -12.63 -8.31 -21.34
N LEU A 216 -11.97 -9.05 -20.44
CA LEU A 216 -10.67 -8.64 -19.89
C LEU A 216 -9.59 -8.61 -20.97
N HIS A 217 -9.60 -9.57 -21.90
CA HIS A 217 -8.59 -9.65 -22.94
C HIS A 217 -8.73 -8.47 -23.92
N LYS A 218 -9.95 -8.17 -24.38
CA LYS A 218 -10.21 -6.99 -25.23
C LYS A 218 -9.86 -5.69 -24.51
N LEU A 219 -10.19 -5.58 -23.22
CA LEU A 219 -9.89 -4.41 -22.42
C LEU A 219 -8.37 -4.19 -22.30
N LEU A 220 -7.59 -5.23 -22.01
CA LEU A 220 -6.14 -5.11 -21.90
C LEU A 220 -5.49 -4.71 -23.23
N ILE A 221 -5.96 -5.26 -24.36
CA ILE A 221 -5.51 -4.85 -25.70
C ILE A 221 -5.85 -3.38 -25.97
N ALA A 222 -7.08 -2.96 -25.67
CA ALA A 222 -7.50 -1.58 -25.87
C ALA A 222 -6.67 -0.61 -25.03
N LEU A 223 -6.44 -0.94 -23.75
CA LEU A 223 -5.62 -0.13 -22.86
C LEU A 223 -4.16 -0.05 -23.31
N ASP A 224 -3.57 -1.16 -23.75
CA ASP A 224 -2.19 -1.18 -24.27
C ASP A 224 -2.07 -0.29 -25.52
N ALA A 225 -2.99 -0.42 -26.47
CA ALA A 225 -3.01 0.42 -27.67
C ALA A 225 -3.12 1.92 -27.33
N VAL A 226 -4.05 2.29 -26.46
CA VAL A 226 -4.25 3.68 -26.01
C VAL A 226 -3.00 4.23 -25.30
N VAL A 227 -2.35 3.41 -24.47
CA VAL A 227 -1.13 3.78 -23.75
C VAL A 227 0.05 3.98 -24.70
N GLN A 228 0.22 3.08 -25.67
CA GLN A 228 1.30 3.16 -26.66
C GLN A 228 1.15 4.34 -27.63
N GLU A 229 -0.08 4.71 -27.95
CA GLU A 229 -0.39 5.91 -28.77
C GLU A 229 -0.27 7.22 -27.97
N SER A 230 -0.24 7.13 -26.64
CA SER A 230 -0.10 8.29 -25.77
C SER A 230 1.37 8.57 -25.47
N GLY A 231 1.91 9.68 -26.00
CA GLY A 231 3.33 10.04 -25.83
C GLY A 231 3.80 10.14 -24.38
N LEU A 232 2.92 10.48 -23.42
CA LEU A 232 3.26 10.51 -21.99
C LEU A 232 3.37 9.10 -21.38
N TRP A 233 2.59 8.14 -21.89
CA TRP A 233 2.41 6.83 -21.29
C TRP A 233 3.13 5.70 -22.03
N GLN A 234 3.74 5.97 -23.18
CA GLN A 234 4.34 4.97 -24.05
C GLN A 234 5.31 3.98 -23.36
N SER A 235 5.97 4.40 -22.27
CA SER A 235 6.85 3.55 -21.47
C SER A 235 6.14 2.65 -20.45
N HIS A 236 4.82 2.80 -20.28
CA HIS A 236 4.01 2.03 -19.34
C HIS A 236 3.42 0.82 -20.05
N LEU A 237 3.28 -0.27 -19.28
CA LEU A 237 2.64 -1.50 -19.70
C LEU A 237 1.59 -1.90 -18.66
N ALA A 238 0.55 -2.59 -19.11
CA ALA A 238 -0.45 -3.17 -18.22
C ALA A 238 0.14 -4.35 -17.43
N LEU A 239 0.02 -4.33 -16.11
CA LEU A 239 0.30 -5.45 -15.23
C LEU A 239 -0.99 -5.81 -14.50
N SER A 240 -1.53 -7.00 -14.74
CA SER A 240 -2.85 -7.35 -14.21
C SER A 240 -2.89 -8.70 -13.50
N ARG A 241 -3.55 -8.75 -12.35
CA ARG A 241 -3.64 -9.94 -11.49
C ARG A 241 -4.89 -9.88 -10.59
N PRO A 242 -5.41 -11.03 -10.14
CA PRO A 242 -6.33 -11.08 -9.01
C PRO A 242 -5.60 -10.66 -7.73
N VAL A 243 -6.32 -9.99 -6.84
CA VAL A 243 -5.85 -9.69 -5.48
C VAL A 243 -5.92 -10.96 -4.64
N VAL A 244 -4.86 -11.20 -3.87
CA VAL A 244 -4.79 -12.28 -2.87
C VAL A 244 -5.14 -11.70 -1.51
N TYR A 245 -6.05 -12.35 -0.80
CA TYR A 245 -6.47 -11.95 0.53
C TYR A 245 -5.75 -12.77 1.58
N SER A 246 -4.85 -12.15 2.35
CA SER A 246 -4.06 -12.81 3.38
C SER A 246 -3.59 -11.82 4.45
N VAL A 247 -2.89 -12.33 5.47
CA VAL A 247 -2.15 -11.49 6.41
C VAL A 247 -1.05 -10.75 5.64
N LYS A 248 -1.25 -9.45 5.40
CA LYS A 248 -0.35 -8.61 4.60
C LYS A 248 0.88 -8.18 5.40
N ASP A 249 0.63 -7.59 6.57
CA ASP A 249 1.68 -7.15 7.49
C ASP A 249 2.29 -8.35 8.21
N SER A 250 3.57 -8.26 8.58
CA SER A 250 4.29 -9.38 9.21
C SER A 250 4.90 -8.98 10.55
N ILE A 251 4.90 -9.91 11.50
CA ILE A 251 5.57 -9.77 12.79
C ILE A 251 6.66 -10.82 12.86
N GLN A 252 7.88 -10.40 13.19
CA GLN A 252 9.04 -11.27 13.32
C GLN A 252 9.69 -11.10 14.69
N MET A 253 9.99 -12.24 15.30
CA MET A 253 10.80 -12.31 16.52
C MET A 253 12.25 -12.60 16.16
N VAL A 254 13.19 -11.78 16.63
CA VAL A 254 14.63 -11.93 16.39
C VAL A 254 15.40 -12.11 17.70
N GLU A 255 16.57 -12.72 17.62
CA GLU A 255 17.54 -12.77 18.72
C GLU A 255 18.18 -11.39 18.95
N SER A 256 18.75 -11.18 20.14
CA SER A 256 19.32 -9.88 20.55
C SER A 256 20.47 -9.41 19.67
N SER A 257 21.26 -10.34 19.16
CA SER A 257 22.30 -10.13 18.18
C SER A 257 21.94 -10.90 16.90
N ALA A 258 21.46 -10.18 15.89
CA ALA A 258 21.11 -10.74 14.60
C ALA A 258 21.42 -9.73 13.50
N LYS A 259 21.94 -10.18 12.36
CA LYS A 259 21.89 -9.37 11.15
C LYS A 259 20.55 -9.63 10.48
N TYR A 260 19.72 -8.60 10.38
CA TYR A 260 18.46 -8.71 9.65
C TYR A 260 18.72 -8.39 8.18
N PHE A 261 18.74 -9.44 7.37
CA PHE A 261 18.73 -9.29 5.92
C PHE A 261 17.28 -9.38 5.46
N ASP A 262 16.77 -8.29 4.88
CA ASP A 262 15.50 -8.35 4.17
C ASP A 262 15.69 -9.24 2.94
N SER A 263 15.24 -10.50 3.04
CA SER A 263 15.40 -11.51 1.99
C SER A 263 14.35 -11.34 0.87
N GLU A 264 13.35 -10.50 1.09
CA GLU A 264 12.32 -10.23 0.09
C GLU A 264 12.90 -9.37 -1.04
N ASN A 265 12.93 -9.92 -2.25
CA ASN A 265 13.36 -9.14 -3.40
C ASN A 265 12.36 -7.98 -3.66
N ALA A 266 12.84 -6.88 -4.23
CA ALA A 266 12.05 -5.66 -4.40
C ALA A 266 10.78 -5.86 -5.25
N ILE A 267 10.82 -6.74 -6.26
CA ILE A 267 9.68 -7.04 -7.13
C ILE A 267 8.60 -7.78 -6.33
N SER A 268 8.97 -8.79 -5.56
CA SER A 268 8.05 -9.52 -4.68
C SER A 268 7.41 -8.60 -3.66
N ALA A 269 8.18 -7.69 -3.05
CA ALA A 269 7.65 -6.71 -2.13
C ALA A 269 6.68 -5.72 -2.82
N PHE A 270 6.99 -5.27 -4.04
CA PHE A 270 6.07 -4.46 -4.85
C PHE A 270 4.76 -5.21 -5.16
N LEU A 271 4.86 -6.46 -5.63
CA LEU A 271 3.70 -7.29 -5.92
C LEU A 271 2.85 -7.54 -4.66
N LYS A 272 3.49 -7.73 -3.51
CA LYS A 272 2.80 -7.86 -2.23
C LYS A 272 2.06 -6.58 -1.84
N ILE A 273 2.68 -5.41 -2.01
CA ILE A 273 2.00 -4.13 -1.76
C ILE A 273 0.80 -3.94 -2.68
N ALA A 274 0.97 -4.26 -3.96
CA ALA A 274 0.00 -3.97 -5.01
C ALA A 274 -1.15 -4.99 -5.11
N PHE A 275 -0.92 -6.27 -4.80
CA PHE A 275 -1.87 -7.35 -5.06
C PHE A 275 -2.19 -8.22 -3.84
N VAL A 276 -1.74 -7.85 -2.64
CA VAL A 276 -2.17 -8.51 -1.40
C VAL A 276 -2.95 -7.51 -0.54
N LYS A 277 -4.14 -7.91 -0.10
CA LYS A 277 -4.98 -7.16 0.83
C LYS A 277 -5.31 -7.99 2.05
N ASP A 278 -5.68 -7.31 3.13
CA ASP A 278 -6.17 -7.97 4.33
C ASP A 278 -7.47 -8.74 4.05
N THR A 279 -7.63 -9.89 4.71
CA THR A 279 -8.83 -10.74 4.62
C THR A 279 -10.14 -10.02 4.91
N LYS A 280 -10.15 -8.93 5.69
CA LYS A 280 -11.36 -8.14 5.93
C LYS A 280 -11.96 -7.53 4.65
N PHE A 281 -11.15 -7.36 3.60
CA PHE A 281 -11.57 -6.84 2.30
C PHE A 281 -11.90 -7.96 1.28
N SER A 282 -11.96 -9.23 1.71
CA SER A 282 -12.22 -10.35 0.79
C SER A 282 -13.55 -10.27 0.05
N HIS A 283 -14.51 -9.53 0.60
CA HIS A 283 -15.81 -9.27 -0.01
C HIS A 283 -15.70 -8.45 -1.31
N GLU A 284 -14.58 -7.76 -1.54
CA GLU A 284 -14.36 -6.97 -2.76
C GLU A 284 -14.06 -7.82 -3.99
N ASP A 285 -13.57 -9.05 -3.80
CA ASP A 285 -13.31 -10.00 -4.88
C ASP A 285 -12.48 -9.38 -6.04
N GLU A 286 -11.40 -8.69 -5.69
CA GLU A 286 -10.77 -7.67 -6.53
C GLU A 286 -9.82 -8.26 -7.60
N TYR A 287 -9.86 -7.66 -8.78
CA TYR A 287 -8.88 -7.79 -9.86
C TYR A 287 -8.26 -6.42 -10.13
N ARG A 288 -6.93 -6.34 -10.16
CA ARG A 288 -6.21 -5.09 -10.38
C ARG A 288 -5.57 -5.08 -11.74
N ILE A 289 -5.69 -3.95 -12.42
CA ILE A 289 -4.89 -3.59 -13.59
C ILE A 289 -4.02 -2.41 -13.17
N LEU A 290 -2.72 -2.57 -13.26
CA LEU A 290 -1.75 -1.51 -13.03
C LEU A 290 -1.20 -0.98 -14.36
N MET A 291 -1.00 0.33 -14.45
CA MET A 291 -0.17 0.94 -15.47
C MET A 291 1.16 1.34 -14.83
N ALA A 292 2.22 0.64 -15.19
CA ALA A 292 3.54 0.86 -14.65
C ALA A 292 4.62 0.70 -15.72
N SER A 293 5.72 1.44 -15.59
CA SER A 293 6.88 1.26 -16.46
C SER A 293 7.77 0.14 -15.92
N PRO A 294 8.23 -0.81 -16.78
CA PRO A 294 9.19 -1.84 -16.38
C PRO A 294 10.52 -1.29 -15.83
N SER A 295 10.89 -0.06 -16.19
CA SER A 295 12.12 0.59 -15.69
C SER A 295 11.94 1.29 -14.33
N SER A 296 10.71 1.47 -13.88
CA SER A 296 10.38 2.25 -12.68
C SER A 296 9.20 1.69 -11.88
N LEU A 297 9.10 0.36 -11.80
CA LEU A 297 8.08 -0.34 -10.99
C LEU A 297 8.03 0.19 -9.55
N GLY A 298 6.83 0.58 -9.12
CA GLY A 298 6.57 1.06 -7.75
C GLY A 298 7.05 2.48 -7.43
N LYS A 299 7.63 3.20 -8.40
CA LYS A 299 8.23 4.53 -8.20
C LYS A 299 7.30 5.71 -8.52
N LEU A 300 6.00 5.47 -8.73
CA LEU A 300 5.07 6.58 -8.91
C LEU A 300 5.06 7.43 -7.63
N ALA A 301 5.05 8.75 -7.74
CA ALA A 301 4.99 9.58 -6.55
C ALA A 301 3.64 9.36 -5.82
N GLY A 302 3.68 9.28 -4.49
CA GLY A 302 2.47 9.21 -3.69
C GLY A 302 1.53 10.38 -4.00
N GLN A 303 0.22 10.12 -4.03
CA GLN A 303 -0.80 11.13 -4.36
C GLN A 303 -0.69 11.73 -5.77
N THR A 304 0.03 11.07 -6.69
CA THR A 304 0.02 11.47 -8.10
C THR A 304 -1.42 11.53 -8.61
N GLN A 305 -1.74 12.61 -9.34
CA GLN A 305 -3.08 12.85 -9.87
C GLN A 305 -3.57 11.65 -10.67
N SER A 306 -4.84 11.29 -10.46
CA SER A 306 -5.48 10.20 -11.21
C SER A 306 -5.55 10.52 -12.70
N HIS A 307 -5.52 9.48 -13.54
CA HIS A 307 -5.58 9.62 -14.98
C HIS A 307 -6.80 8.89 -15.54
N ILE A 308 -7.48 9.50 -16.51
CA ILE A 308 -8.63 8.91 -17.19
C ILE A 308 -8.27 8.79 -18.66
N PHE A 309 -8.16 7.56 -19.14
CA PHE A 309 -8.14 7.29 -20.58
C PHE A 309 -9.56 7.39 -21.12
N ARG A 310 -9.73 7.93 -22.34
CA ARG A 310 -11.02 8.00 -23.03
C ARG A 310 -10.82 7.56 -24.46
N ASP A 311 -11.33 6.37 -24.79
CA ASP A 311 -11.19 5.78 -26.12
C ASP A 311 -12.33 4.82 -26.43
N GLN A 312 -12.83 4.83 -27.67
CA GLN A 312 -13.94 3.96 -28.09
C GLN A 312 -13.60 2.47 -27.95
N ARG A 313 -12.33 2.07 -28.16
CA ARG A 313 -11.89 0.67 -28.02
C ARG A 313 -12.09 0.13 -26.61
N ILE A 314 -12.03 1.00 -25.60
CA ILE A 314 -12.32 0.65 -24.20
C ILE A 314 -13.82 0.38 -24.03
N ALA A 315 -14.68 1.20 -24.64
CA ALA A 315 -16.12 0.98 -24.62
C ALA A 315 -16.51 -0.31 -25.37
N ASP A 316 -15.84 -0.61 -26.49
CA ASP A 316 -16.08 -1.81 -27.29
C ASP A 316 -15.70 -3.11 -26.55
N ALA A 317 -14.90 -3.02 -25.48
CA ALA A 317 -14.60 -4.15 -24.62
C ALA A 317 -15.73 -4.48 -23.63
N ILE A 318 -16.78 -3.65 -23.53
CA ILE A 318 -17.94 -3.88 -22.66
C ILE A 318 -18.81 -5.00 -23.25
N VAL A 319 -19.05 -6.04 -22.45
CA VAL A 319 -19.89 -7.20 -22.84
C VAL A 319 -21.25 -7.20 -22.15
N SER A 320 -21.39 -6.49 -21.04
CA SER A 320 -22.66 -6.35 -20.32
C SER A 320 -22.65 -5.11 -19.44
N HIS A 321 -23.77 -4.41 -19.33
CA HIS A 321 -23.88 -3.23 -18.48
C HIS A 321 -25.34 -2.99 -18.09
N GLY A 322 -25.57 -2.23 -17.03
CA GLY A 322 -26.92 -1.87 -16.62
C GLY A 322 -27.00 -1.32 -15.21
N ARG A 323 -28.24 -1.19 -14.72
CA ARG A 323 -28.54 -0.85 -13.33
C ARG A 323 -28.78 -2.14 -12.56
N GLY A 324 -28.17 -2.29 -11.39
CA GLY A 324 -28.49 -3.36 -10.47
C GLY A 324 -29.90 -3.18 -9.90
N ALA A 325 -30.58 -4.27 -9.59
CA ALA A 325 -31.86 -4.21 -8.89
C ALA A 325 -31.66 -3.50 -7.53
N THR A 326 -32.66 -2.73 -7.12
CA THR A 326 -32.76 -2.26 -5.74
C THR A 326 -33.55 -3.31 -4.97
N SER A 327 -33.08 -3.68 -3.78
CA SER A 327 -33.75 -4.64 -2.89
C SER A 327 -35.21 -4.30 -2.60
N ASP A 328 -35.59 -3.03 -2.75
CA ASP A 328 -36.95 -2.52 -2.53
C ASP A 328 -37.95 -2.93 -3.62
N GLN A 329 -37.51 -3.56 -4.72
CA GLN A 329 -38.39 -4.03 -5.80
C GLN A 329 -38.96 -5.45 -5.60
N PHE A 330 -38.64 -6.11 -4.48
CA PHE A 330 -39.16 -7.44 -4.14
C PHE A 330 -39.96 -7.47 -2.83
N SER A 331 -40.64 -6.37 -2.50
CA SER A 331 -41.71 -6.39 -1.49
C SER A 331 -43.02 -6.79 -2.19
N PHE A 332 -43.28 -8.10 -2.28
CA PHE A 332 -44.62 -8.62 -2.56
C PHE A 332 -45.35 -8.88 -1.23
#